data_AF-A0A074WYU7-F1
#
_entry.id   AF-A0A074WYU7-F1
#
_cell.length_a   1.000
_cell.length_b   1.000
_cell.length_c   1.000
_cell.angle_alpha   90.00
_cell.angle_beta   90.00
_cell.angle_gamma   90.00
#
_symmetry.space_group_name_H-M   'P 1'
#
loop_
_entity.id
_entity.type
_entity.pdbx_description
1 polymer ?
#
loop_
_entity_poly.entity_id
_entity_poly.type
_entity_poly.pdbx_seq_one_letter_code
_entity_poly.pdbx_strand_id
1 'polypeptide(L)'
;NPSRRKPDMETESNKADKLERQLQEDNHKTWGWVIYRCTYSSDKDWMSFMSRLNFHIQESLKLHNGLDMLESLDHHVLEDRALFEAANPITVREHFREWVQDAPQREQGGPAMRSQRYNFCVHVDEEALQSVI
;
A
#
# COMPACT_ATOMS: atom_id res chain seq x y z
N ASN A 1 27.02 1.82 -4.27
CA ASN A 1 26.93 2.50 -2.96
C ASN A 1 26.39 1.53 -1.93
N PRO A 2 27.08 1.34 -0.79
CA PRO A 2 26.57 0.49 0.28
C PRO A 2 25.32 1.10 0.93
N SER A 3 24.42 0.26 1.40
CA SER A 3 23.22 0.65 2.13
C SER A 3 23.60 1.34 3.44
N ARG A 4 22.89 2.43 3.78
CA ARG A 4 23.07 3.14 5.06
C ARG A 4 22.54 2.33 6.24
N ARG A 5 21.47 1.57 6.01
CA ARG A 5 20.83 0.69 7.00
C ARG A 5 21.58 -0.63 7.20
N LYS A 6 22.26 -1.12 6.14
CA LYS A 6 22.92 -2.42 6.13
C LYS A 6 24.19 -2.44 5.26
N PRO A 7 25.37 -2.08 5.81
CA PRO A 7 26.59 -1.85 5.01
C PRO A 7 27.15 -3.05 4.22
N ASP A 8 26.78 -4.28 4.58
CA ASP A 8 27.12 -5.53 3.86
C ASP A 8 26.26 -5.76 2.61
N MET A 9 25.38 -4.82 2.26
CA MET A 9 24.45 -4.87 1.14
C MET A 9 24.49 -3.56 0.34
N GLU A 10 24.22 -3.63 -0.97
CA GLU A 10 24.05 -2.45 -1.81
C GLU A 10 22.73 -1.72 -1.51
N THR A 11 22.72 -0.39 -1.60
CA THR A 11 21.50 0.43 -1.43
C THR A 11 20.34 -0.06 -2.32
N GLU A 12 20.62 -0.43 -3.57
CA GLU A 12 19.62 -0.91 -4.53
C GLU A 12 19.07 -2.31 -4.22
N SER A 13 19.74 -3.05 -3.33
CA SER A 13 19.26 -4.33 -2.81
C SER A 13 18.50 -4.18 -1.49
N ASN A 14 18.61 -3.03 -0.81
CA ASN A 14 17.90 -2.76 0.44
C ASN A 14 16.52 -2.14 0.17
N LYS A 15 15.45 -2.89 0.49
CA LYS A 15 14.07 -2.44 0.24
C LYS A 15 13.70 -1.14 0.97
N ALA A 16 14.20 -0.92 2.18
CA ALA A 16 13.90 0.28 2.96
C ALA A 16 14.64 1.50 2.40
N ASP A 17 15.91 1.35 1.99
CA ASP A 17 16.63 2.42 1.31
C ASP A 17 15.96 2.81 -0.02
N LYS A 18 15.48 1.84 -0.80
CA LYS A 18 14.73 2.10 -2.03
C LYS A 18 13.45 2.88 -1.77
N LEU A 19 12.69 2.46 -0.75
CA LEU A 19 11.45 3.11 -0.38
C LEU A 19 11.70 4.56 0.08
N GLU A 20 12.68 4.78 0.97
CA GLU A 20 13.06 6.12 1.42
C GLU A 20 13.47 7.01 0.25
N ARG A 21 14.32 6.49 -0.65
CA ARG A 21 14.75 7.21 -1.84
C ARG A 21 13.57 7.58 -2.75
N GLN A 22 12.64 6.65 -2.98
CA GLN A 22 11.45 6.90 -3.80
C GLN A 22 10.56 7.99 -3.19
N LEU A 23 10.32 7.93 -1.88
CA LEU A 23 9.57 8.98 -1.17
C LEU A 23 10.25 10.36 -1.30
N GLN A 24 11.58 10.43 -1.17
CA GLN A 24 12.33 11.67 -1.33
C GLN A 24 12.30 12.19 -2.78
N GLU A 25 12.49 11.32 -3.77
CA GLU A 25 12.47 11.66 -5.20
C GLU A 25 11.09 12.19 -5.63
N ASP A 26 10.01 11.61 -5.11
CA ASP A 26 8.64 12.02 -5.40
C ASP A 26 8.15 13.17 -4.50
N ASN A 27 8.94 13.59 -3.50
CA ASN A 27 8.55 14.53 -2.44
C ASN A 27 7.26 14.11 -1.72
N HIS A 28 7.13 12.82 -1.44
CA HIS A 28 5.99 12.20 -0.77
C HIS A 28 6.32 11.90 0.69
N LYS A 29 5.28 11.91 1.54
CA LYS A 29 5.37 11.73 3.00
C LYS A 29 4.79 10.42 3.46
N THR A 30 3.86 9.84 2.70
CA THR A 30 3.20 8.58 3.05
C THR A 30 3.34 7.57 1.92
N TRP A 31 3.40 6.30 2.29
CA TRP A 31 3.39 5.18 1.34
C TRP A 31 2.42 4.12 1.81
N GLY A 32 2.14 3.14 0.96
CA GLY A 32 1.20 2.06 1.26
C GLY A 32 0.30 1.78 0.07
N TRP A 33 -0.77 1.02 0.34
CA TRP A 33 -1.70 0.56 -0.68
C TRP A 33 -3.04 1.25 -0.55
N VAL A 34 -3.68 1.49 -1.69
CA VAL A 34 -5.12 1.79 -1.76
C VAL A 34 -5.83 0.46 -1.91
N ILE A 35 -6.61 0.07 -0.90
CA ILE A 35 -7.21 -1.26 -0.80
C ILE A 35 -8.72 -1.12 -0.85
N TYR A 36 -9.36 -1.77 -1.80
CA TYR A 36 -10.80 -1.86 -1.92
C TYR A 36 -11.29 -3.12 -1.21
N ARG A 37 -12.09 -2.92 -0.17
CA ARG A 37 -12.82 -4.02 0.47
C ARG A 37 -14.08 -4.29 -0.33
N CYS A 38 -14.09 -5.40 -1.06
CA CYS A 38 -15.21 -5.81 -1.94
C CYS A 38 -16.01 -7.00 -1.42
N THR A 39 -15.65 -7.52 -0.24
CA THR A 39 -16.45 -8.50 0.51
C THR A 39 -16.63 -8.05 1.95
N TYR A 40 -17.84 -8.28 2.46
CA TYR A 40 -18.26 -7.96 3.83
C TYR A 40 -18.91 -9.17 4.50
N SER A 41 -18.58 -10.38 4.03
CA SER A 41 -19.06 -11.65 4.59
C SER A 41 -18.55 -11.89 6.02
N SER A 42 -17.33 -11.43 6.33
CA SER A 42 -16.65 -11.65 7.61
C SER A 42 -15.65 -10.55 7.94
N ASP A 43 -15.93 -9.78 8.99
CA ASP A 43 -14.97 -8.79 9.52
C ASP A 43 -13.73 -9.46 10.11
N LYS A 44 -13.88 -10.67 10.67
CA LYS A 44 -12.77 -11.44 11.23
C LYS A 44 -11.75 -11.81 10.17
N ASP A 45 -12.23 -12.26 9.01
CA ASP A 45 -11.36 -12.67 7.92
C ASP A 45 -10.69 -11.45 7.29
N TRP A 46 -11.43 -10.35 7.14
CA TRP A 46 -10.88 -9.05 6.75
C TRP A 46 -9.75 -8.58 7.68
N MET A 47 -9.95 -8.63 9.00
CA MET A 47 -8.90 -8.32 9.98
C MET A 47 -7.69 -9.26 9.85
N SER A 48 -7.92 -10.53 9.55
CA SER A 48 -6.85 -11.53 9.38
C SER A 48 -6.01 -11.24 8.14
N PHE A 49 -6.65 -10.84 7.03
CA PHE A 49 -5.98 -10.35 5.82
C PHE A 49 -5.10 -9.13 6.11
N MET A 50 -5.65 -8.09 6.74
CA MET A 50 -4.89 -6.87 7.07
C MET A 50 -3.73 -7.18 8.02
N SER A 51 -3.94 -8.07 9.00
CA SER A 51 -2.87 -8.51 9.90
C SER A 51 -1.75 -9.24 9.15
N ARG A 52 -2.05 -10.13 8.20
CA ARG A 52 -1.04 -10.85 7.41
C ARG A 52 -0.27 -9.91 6.49
N LEU A 53 -0.95 -8.97 5.82
CA LEU A 53 -0.32 -7.94 5.00
C LEU A 53 0.69 -7.12 5.82
N ASN A 54 0.25 -6.58 6.96
CA ASN A 54 1.11 -5.78 7.83
C ASN A 54 2.28 -6.59 8.39
N PHE A 55 2.05 -7.85 8.77
CA PHE A 55 3.11 -8.75 9.24
C PHE A 55 4.21 -8.93 8.19
N HIS A 56 3.85 -9.22 6.94
CA HIS A 56 4.83 -9.41 5.87
C HIS A 56 5.60 -8.13 5.51
N ILE A 57 4.93 -6.97 5.56
CA ILE A 57 5.60 -5.67 5.39
C ILE A 57 6.63 -5.46 6.50
N GLN A 58 6.22 -5.63 7.76
CA GLN A 58 7.09 -5.46 8.92
C GLN A 58 8.30 -6.41 8.87
N GLU A 59 8.10 -7.70 8.61
CA GLU A 59 9.19 -8.67 8.52
C GLU A 59 10.14 -8.35 7.36
N SER A 60 9.61 -7.94 6.20
CA SER A 60 10.43 -7.51 5.08
C SER A 60 11.28 -6.28 5.42
N LEU A 61 10.73 -5.29 6.13
CA LEU A 61 11.48 -4.10 6.55
C LEU A 61 12.51 -4.42 7.65
N LYS A 62 12.16 -5.30 8.59
CA LYS A 62 13.07 -5.77 9.65
C LYS A 62 14.34 -6.41 9.09
N LEU A 63 14.21 -7.25 8.05
CA LEU A 63 15.36 -7.87 7.36
C LEU A 63 16.33 -6.85 6.74
N HIS A 64 15.87 -5.62 6.51
CA HIS A 64 16.60 -4.53 5.88
C HIS A 64 16.94 -3.39 6.84
N ASN A 65 16.78 -3.60 8.16
CA ASN A 65 16.96 -2.59 9.21
C ASN A 65 16.15 -1.31 8.94
N GLY A 66 14.93 -1.46 8.42
CA GLY A 66 14.10 -0.37 7.90
C GLY A 66 12.78 -0.16 8.62
N LEU A 67 12.68 -0.53 9.90
CA LEU A 67 11.43 -0.40 10.66
C LEU A 67 10.99 1.05 10.87
N ASP A 68 11.91 2.01 10.76
CA ASP A 68 11.63 3.45 10.73
C ASP A 68 10.64 3.82 9.61
N MET A 69 10.65 3.09 8.50
CA MET A 69 9.74 3.34 7.38
C MET A 69 8.27 3.05 7.72
N LEU A 70 7.98 2.34 8.81
CA LEU A 70 6.60 2.09 9.25
C LEU A 70 5.91 3.36 9.76
N GLU A 71 6.66 4.38 10.17
CA GLU A 71 6.08 5.64 10.68
C GLU A 71 5.26 6.38 9.62
N SER A 72 5.56 6.16 8.34
CA SER A 72 4.87 6.76 7.19
C SER A 72 4.01 5.78 6.39
N LEU A 73 3.85 4.54 6.89
CA LEU A 73 2.99 3.55 6.26
C LEU A 73 1.51 3.86 6.55
N ASP A 74 0.73 4.02 5.49
CA ASP A 74 -0.70 4.23 5.55
C ASP A 74 -1.41 3.41 4.46
N HIS A 75 -2.18 2.40 4.83
CA HIS A 75 -3.06 1.72 3.88
C HIS A 75 -4.38 2.48 3.80
N HIS A 76 -4.67 3.08 2.64
CA HIS A 76 -5.95 3.75 2.40
C HIS A 76 -7.01 2.71 2.04
N VAL A 77 -7.79 2.28 3.03
CA VAL A 77 -8.88 1.33 2.83
C VAL A 77 -10.14 2.07 2.39
N LEU A 78 -10.70 1.65 1.27
CA LEU A 78 -11.99 2.09 0.75
C LEU A 78 -13.03 0.99 1.02
N GLU A 79 -13.95 1.27 1.94
CA GLU A 79 -14.87 0.29 2.51
C GLU A 79 -16.35 0.74 2.55
N ASP A 80 -16.75 1.61 1.62
CA ASP A 80 -18.18 1.90 1.40
C ASP A 80 -18.89 0.66 0.84
N ARG A 81 -19.56 -0.07 1.72
CA ARG A 81 -20.31 -1.29 1.37
C ARG A 81 -21.35 -1.06 0.28
N ALA A 82 -22.01 0.09 0.24
CA ALA A 82 -23.03 0.38 -0.77
C ALA A 82 -22.42 0.51 -2.17
N LEU A 83 -21.16 0.95 -2.25
CA LEU A 83 -20.43 1.10 -3.51
C LEU A 83 -19.62 -0.14 -3.89
N PHE A 84 -19.10 -0.87 -2.91
CA PHE A 84 -18.04 -1.87 -3.14
C PHE A 84 -18.42 -3.33 -2.86
N GLU A 85 -19.57 -3.63 -2.23
CA GLU A 85 -20.02 -5.02 -2.07
C GLU A 85 -20.11 -5.71 -3.43
N ALA A 86 -19.36 -6.81 -3.60
CA ALA A 86 -19.24 -7.56 -4.85
C ALA A 86 -18.80 -6.73 -6.07
N ALA A 87 -18.17 -5.57 -5.86
CA ALA A 87 -17.65 -4.77 -6.95
C ALA A 87 -16.54 -5.54 -7.69
N ASN A 88 -16.63 -5.57 -9.01
CA ASN A 88 -15.67 -6.24 -9.87
C ASN A 88 -14.46 -5.31 -10.18
N PRO A 89 -13.37 -5.84 -10.75
CA PRO A 89 -12.19 -5.04 -11.08
C PRO A 89 -12.42 -3.89 -12.07
N ILE A 90 -13.48 -3.87 -12.88
CA ILE A 90 -13.80 -2.74 -13.77
C ILE A 90 -14.28 -1.56 -12.93
N THR A 91 -15.31 -1.77 -12.09
CA THR A 91 -15.87 -0.75 -11.19
C THR A 91 -14.80 -0.16 -10.27
N VAL A 92 -13.95 -1.02 -9.68
CA VAL A 92 -12.85 -0.58 -8.82
C VAL A 92 -11.84 0.28 -9.59
N ARG A 93 -11.48 -0.10 -10.82
CA ARG A 93 -10.55 0.69 -11.64
C ARG A 93 -11.14 2.04 -12.05
N GLU A 94 -12.43 2.11 -12.33
CA GLU A 94 -13.11 3.38 -12.63
C GLU A 94 -13.08 4.31 -11.42
N HIS A 95 -13.52 3.84 -10.26
CA HIS A 95 -13.48 4.63 -9.03
C HIS A 95 -12.04 5.03 -8.65
N PHE A 96 -11.07 4.13 -8.82
CA PHE A 96 -9.66 4.45 -8.53
C PHE A 96 -9.12 5.57 -9.41
N ARG A 97 -9.46 5.60 -10.71
CA ARG A 97 -9.04 6.67 -11.61
C ARG A 97 -9.61 8.03 -11.21
N GLU A 98 -10.84 8.04 -10.69
CA GLU A 98 -11.48 9.25 -10.16
C GLU A 98 -10.79 9.69 -8.86
N TRP A 99 -10.60 8.78 -7.91
CA TRP A 99 -9.92 9.06 -6.63
C TRP A 99 -8.48 9.60 -6.82
N VAL A 100 -7.73 9.09 -7.81
CA VAL A 100 -6.35 9.55 -8.09
C VAL A 100 -6.30 11.01 -8.59
N GLN A 101 -7.40 11.59 -9.07
CA GLN A 101 -7.39 12.97 -9.59
C GLN A 101 -7.05 14.01 -8.50
N ASP A 102 -7.50 13.81 -7.25
CA ASP A 102 -7.24 14.74 -6.14
C ASP A 102 -6.39 14.13 -5.02
N ALA A 103 -6.35 12.79 -4.88
CA ALA A 103 -5.68 12.13 -3.77
C ALA A 103 -4.19 12.50 -3.59
N PRO A 104 -3.33 12.56 -4.64
CA PRO A 104 -1.94 12.97 -4.47
C PRO A 104 -1.79 14.36 -3.87
N GLN A 105 -2.61 15.31 -4.34
CA GLN A 105 -2.57 16.69 -3.83
C GLN A 105 -3.02 16.73 -2.37
N ARG A 106 -4.05 15.96 -2.02
CA ARG A 106 -4.63 15.91 -0.68
C ARG A 106 -3.74 15.17 0.33
N GLU A 107 -3.07 14.11 -0.07
CA GLU A 107 -2.23 13.27 0.80
C GLU A 107 -0.76 13.75 0.84
N GLN A 108 -0.19 14.13 -0.31
CA GLN A 108 1.23 14.49 -0.42
C GLN A 108 1.47 16.00 -0.48
N GLY A 109 0.44 16.78 -0.84
CA GLY A 109 0.60 18.21 -1.12
C GLY A 109 1.18 18.50 -2.51
N GLY A 110 1.18 17.50 -3.42
CA GLY A 110 1.77 17.61 -4.76
C GLY A 110 1.28 16.53 -5.72
N PRO A 111 1.92 16.37 -6.89
CA PRO A 111 1.49 15.40 -7.91
C PRO A 111 1.77 13.93 -7.53
N ALA A 112 1.11 13.00 -8.23
CA ALA A 112 1.26 11.55 -8.06
C ALA A 112 2.68 11.01 -8.31
N MET A 113 3.46 11.70 -9.15
CA MET A 113 4.81 11.29 -9.56
C MET A 113 4.88 9.82 -9.98
N ARG A 114 5.85 9.04 -9.48
CA ARG A 114 6.04 7.62 -9.82
C ARG A 114 5.54 6.68 -8.72
N SER A 115 4.86 7.21 -7.71
CA SER A 115 4.39 6.45 -6.56
C SER A 115 3.39 5.37 -6.97
N GLN A 116 3.64 4.15 -6.49
CA GLN A 116 2.80 2.99 -6.78
C GLN A 116 1.40 3.15 -6.17
N ARG A 117 1.28 3.90 -5.07
CA ARG A 117 0.01 4.21 -4.39
C ARG A 117 -1.02 4.84 -5.33
N TYR A 118 -0.58 5.62 -6.31
CA TYR A 118 -1.45 6.32 -7.28
C TYR A 118 -1.49 5.65 -8.66
N ASN A 119 -0.72 4.56 -8.86
CA ASN A 119 -0.71 3.80 -10.10
C ASN A 119 -1.46 2.46 -9.99
N PHE A 120 -1.54 1.90 -8.78
CA PHE A 120 -2.15 0.60 -8.54
C PHE A 120 -3.03 0.62 -7.29
N CYS A 121 -4.10 -0.17 -7.34
CA CYS A 121 -4.95 -0.47 -6.20
C CYS A 121 -5.01 -1.99 -5.96
N VAL A 122 -5.33 -2.38 -4.73
CA VAL A 122 -5.57 -3.77 -4.35
C VAL A 122 -7.09 -3.98 -4.30
N HIS A 123 -7.59 -4.93 -5.08
CA HIS A 123 -8.98 -5.37 -5.06
C HIS A 123 -9.08 -6.62 -4.20
N VAL A 124 -9.91 -6.59 -3.15
CA VAL A 124 -10.10 -7.72 -2.23
C VAL A 124 -11.57 -8.14 -2.25
N ASP A 125 -11.91 -9.04 -3.16
CA ASP A 125 -13.17 -9.77 -3.14
C ASP A 125 -13.09 -11.03 -2.27
N GLU A 126 -14.15 -11.83 -2.26
CA GLU A 126 -14.21 -13.05 -1.46
C GLU A 126 -13.11 -14.05 -1.84
N GLU A 127 -12.86 -14.29 -3.13
CA GLU A 127 -11.84 -15.23 -3.57
C GLU A 127 -10.44 -14.76 -3.14
N ALA A 128 -10.13 -13.49 -3.36
CA ALA A 128 -8.86 -12.89 -2.95
C ALA A 128 -8.68 -12.97 -1.43
N LEU A 129 -9.72 -12.69 -0.64
CA LEU A 129 -9.67 -12.77 0.81
C LEU A 129 -9.38 -14.21 1.28
N GLN A 130 -10.12 -15.19 0.77
CA GLN A 130 -9.96 -16.60 1.14
C GLN A 130 -8.60 -17.18 0.72
N SER A 131 -7.97 -16.65 -0.33
CA SER A 131 -6.63 -17.08 -0.77
C SER A 131 -5.51 -16.70 0.20
N VAL A 132 -5.75 -15.74 1.08
CA VAL A 132 -4.75 -15.17 1.98
C VAL A 132 -4.90 -15.66 3.42
N ILE A 133 -6.11 -15.99 3.88
CA ILE A 133 -6.40 -16.31 5.29
C ILE A 133 -6.14 -17.77 5.67
#